data_AF-A0A8S0G492-F1
#
_entry.id   AF-A0A8S0G492-F1
#
_cell.length_a   1.000
_cell.length_b   1.000
_cell.length_c   1.000
_cell.angle_alpha   90.00
_cell.angle_beta   90.00
_cell.angle_gamma   90.00
#
_symmetry.space_group_name_H-M   'P 1'
#
loop_
_entity.id
_entity.type
_entity.pdbx_description
1 polymer ?
#
loop_
_entity_poly.entity_id
_entity_poly.type
_entity_poly.pdbx_seq_one_letter_code
_entity_poly.pdbx_strand_id
1 'polypeptide(L)'
;MTPTQPFSELSFRPTKDLSGADMWGATMFDQLVCRVMFHQMRYEGIFTPPSEQGTLVFPGNLGMFEWGGISVDPNREVAIANPMALPFVSKLIPRGPGNPMEQPKDAKGTGTESGIQPQYGVPYGVTLNPFLSPFGLPCKQPAWGYISALDLKTNEVVWTGGL
;
A
#
# COMPACT_ATOMS: atom_id res chain seq x y z
N MET A 1 11.78 -26.12 -8.81
CA MET A 1 11.19 -24.83 -8.41
C MET A 1 12.17 -23.78 -8.91
N THR A 2 11.80 -23.06 -9.97
CA THR A 2 12.63 -22.01 -10.56
C THR A 2 12.77 -20.85 -9.55
N PRO A 3 13.93 -20.18 -9.46
CA PRO A 3 14.09 -19.05 -8.56
C PRO A 3 13.04 -17.98 -8.90
N THR A 4 12.24 -17.60 -7.91
CA THR A 4 11.37 -16.43 -8.01
C THR A 4 12.21 -15.19 -8.32
N GLN A 5 11.59 -14.17 -8.92
CA GLN A 5 12.22 -12.89 -9.23
C GLN A 5 13.07 -12.38 -8.04
N PRO A 6 14.37 -12.07 -8.24
CA PRO A 6 15.22 -11.59 -7.16
C PRO A 6 14.74 -10.21 -6.68
N PHE A 7 14.85 -9.97 -5.38
CA PHE A 7 14.65 -8.64 -4.81
C PHE A 7 15.89 -7.78 -5.03
N SER A 8 15.69 -6.47 -5.22
CA SER A 8 16.78 -5.49 -5.19
C SER A 8 17.51 -5.54 -3.86
N GLU A 9 18.84 -5.46 -3.89
CA GLU A 9 19.68 -5.40 -2.68
C GLU A 9 19.38 -4.13 -1.86
N LEU A 10 19.15 -3.01 -2.54
CA LEU A 10 18.62 -1.79 -1.94
C LEU A 10 17.09 -1.82 -1.95
N SER A 11 16.47 -1.73 -0.77
CA SER A 11 15.03 -1.59 -0.63
C SER A 11 14.64 -0.78 0.60
N PHE A 12 13.65 0.09 0.43
CA PHE A 12 12.97 0.78 1.54
C PHE A 12 11.77 -0.02 2.05
N ARG A 13 11.49 -1.18 1.44
CA ARG A 13 10.39 -2.05 1.81
C ARG A 13 10.66 -2.65 3.20
N PRO A 14 9.66 -2.67 4.09
CA PRO A 14 9.73 -3.44 5.33
C PRO A 14 10.04 -4.92 5.03
N THR A 15 11.01 -5.48 5.75
CA THR A 15 11.43 -6.87 5.56
C THR A 15 10.44 -7.87 6.16
N LYS A 16 9.65 -7.43 7.13
CA LYS A 16 8.61 -8.24 7.79
C LYS A 16 7.25 -7.93 7.18
N ASP A 17 6.50 -8.99 6.93
CA ASP A 17 5.08 -8.87 6.63
C ASP A 17 4.32 -8.37 7.88
N LEU A 18 3.18 -7.72 7.65
CA LEU A 18 2.29 -7.27 8.71
C LEU A 18 1.72 -8.43 9.51
N SER A 19 1.49 -8.18 10.79
CA SER A 19 0.85 -9.09 11.71
C SER A 19 -0.27 -8.38 12.46
N GLY A 20 -1.10 -9.16 13.17
CA GLY A 20 -2.11 -8.59 14.06
C GLY A 20 -1.52 -7.71 15.18
N ALA A 21 -0.22 -7.82 15.47
CA ALA A 21 0.47 -6.96 16.44
C ALA A 21 0.79 -5.56 15.88
N ASP A 22 0.81 -5.40 14.55
CA ASP A 22 1.02 -4.11 13.89
C ASP A 22 -0.25 -3.27 13.80
N MET A 23 -1.37 -3.82 14.29
CA MET A 23 -2.67 -3.18 14.28
C MET A 23 -2.77 -2.16 15.41
N TRP A 24 -3.25 -0.97 15.05
CA TRP A 24 -3.31 0.19 15.90
C TRP A 24 -4.68 0.86 15.81
N GLY A 25 -5.00 1.66 16.81
CA GLY A 25 -6.17 2.53 16.83
C GLY A 25 -6.05 3.55 17.96
N ALA A 26 -6.83 4.63 17.89
CA ALA A 26 -6.80 5.68 18.91
C ALA A 26 -7.32 5.21 20.28
N THR A 27 -8.12 4.13 20.30
CA THR A 27 -8.63 3.49 21.52
C THR A 27 -8.46 1.98 21.45
N MET A 28 -8.63 1.29 22.58
CA MET A 28 -8.60 -0.18 22.60
C MET A 28 -9.68 -0.82 21.71
N PHE A 29 -10.84 -0.17 21.57
CA PHE A 29 -11.92 -0.66 20.69
C PHE A 29 -11.55 -0.49 19.23
N ASP A 30 -10.96 0.65 18.88
CA ASP A 30 -10.48 0.94 17.52
C ASP A 30 -9.38 -0.04 17.11
N GLN A 31 -8.39 -0.28 17.99
CA GLN A 31 -7.35 -1.27 17.76
C GLN A 31 -7.91 -2.69 17.60
N LEU A 32 -8.89 -3.08 18.44
CA LEU A 32 -9.55 -4.38 18.33
C LEU A 32 -10.27 -4.52 16.99
N VAL A 33 -11.02 -3.50 16.56
CA VAL A 33 -11.73 -3.50 15.28
C VAL A 33 -10.74 -3.62 14.13
N CYS A 34 -9.67 -2.84 14.11
CA CYS A 34 -8.61 -2.94 13.11
C CYS A 34 -7.99 -4.34 13.05
N ARG A 35 -7.76 -4.97 14.22
CA ARG A 35 -7.23 -6.34 14.28
C ARG A 35 -8.22 -7.38 13.77
N VAL A 36 -9.51 -7.23 14.05
CA VAL A 36 -10.56 -8.10 13.50
C VAL A 36 -10.63 -7.94 11.98
N MET A 37 -10.64 -6.71 11.47
CA MET A 37 -10.65 -6.43 10.03
C MET A 37 -9.43 -7.04 9.33
N PHE A 38 -8.24 -6.92 9.92
CA PHE A 38 -7.01 -7.54 9.41
C PHE A 38 -7.17 -9.05 9.23
N HIS A 39 -7.73 -9.74 10.22
CA HIS A 39 -7.94 -11.20 10.17
C HIS A 39 -9.13 -11.63 9.29
N GLN A 40 -10.02 -10.71 8.93
CA GLN A 40 -11.13 -10.99 8.00
C GLN A 40 -10.71 -10.88 6.53
N MET A 41 -9.55 -10.30 6.22
CA MET A 41 -9.03 -10.12 4.87
C MET A 41 -7.92 -11.11 4.56
N ARG A 42 -7.62 -11.26 3.26
CA ARG A 42 -6.45 -12.04 2.82
C ARG A 42 -5.17 -11.23 2.98
N TYR A 43 -4.17 -11.81 3.62
CA TYR A 43 -2.81 -11.29 3.66
C TYR A 43 -1.81 -12.42 3.87
N GLU A 44 -1.07 -12.73 2.82
CA GLU A 44 -0.05 -13.78 2.72
C GLU A 44 1.33 -13.16 2.38
N GLY A 45 1.45 -11.83 2.50
CA GLY A 45 2.63 -11.04 2.13
C GLY A 45 2.41 -10.20 0.87
N ILE A 46 3.50 -9.65 0.33
CA ILE A 46 3.48 -8.60 -0.71
C ILE A 46 2.86 -9.02 -2.06
N PHE A 47 2.76 -10.33 -2.32
CA PHE A 47 2.21 -10.89 -3.55
C PHE A 47 0.81 -11.48 -3.36
N THR A 48 0.12 -11.14 -2.27
CA THR A 48 -1.25 -11.59 -2.06
C THR A 48 -2.14 -11.01 -3.16
N PRO A 49 -2.82 -11.84 -3.97
CA PRO A 49 -3.63 -11.35 -5.07
C PRO A 49 -4.93 -10.70 -4.56
N PRO A 50 -5.50 -9.72 -5.28
CA PRO A 50 -6.84 -9.19 -4.98
C PRO A 50 -7.91 -10.29 -4.93
N SER A 51 -8.89 -10.11 -4.05
CA SER A 51 -9.98 -11.08 -3.86
C SER A 51 -11.31 -10.40 -3.58
N GLU A 52 -12.41 -11.11 -3.77
CA GLU A 52 -13.75 -10.62 -3.39
C GLU A 52 -13.93 -10.52 -1.87
N GLN A 53 -13.15 -11.25 -1.07
CA GLN A 53 -13.10 -11.12 0.39
C GLN A 53 -12.45 -9.78 0.81
N GLY A 54 -11.58 -9.23 -0.03
CA GLY A 54 -10.69 -8.13 0.30
C GLY A 54 -9.31 -8.66 0.64
N THR A 55 -8.30 -8.00 0.05
CA THR A 55 -6.90 -8.32 0.21
C THR A 55 -6.20 -7.11 0.79
N LEU A 56 -5.44 -7.31 1.87
CA LEU A 56 -4.56 -6.27 2.38
C LEU A 56 -3.31 -6.21 1.50
N VAL A 57 -2.97 -5.02 1.03
CA VAL A 57 -1.79 -4.76 0.20
C VAL A 57 -0.81 -3.94 1.03
N PHE A 58 0.41 -4.47 1.18
CA PHE A 58 1.48 -3.81 1.89
C PHE A 58 2.85 -4.19 1.30
N PRO A 59 3.74 -3.22 0.94
CA PRO A 59 3.51 -1.77 0.95
C PRO A 59 2.37 -1.40 -0.01
N GLY A 60 1.51 -0.46 0.39
CA GLY A 60 0.18 -0.25 -0.20
C GLY A 60 0.16 0.13 -1.68
N ASN A 61 -1.03 0.43 -2.19
CA ASN A 61 -1.22 0.71 -3.61
C ASN A 61 -0.53 1.99 -4.11
N LEU A 62 -0.17 2.90 -3.20
CA LEU A 62 0.70 4.06 -3.48
C LEU A 62 2.19 3.68 -3.65
N GLY A 63 2.51 2.39 -3.48
CA GLY A 63 3.88 1.91 -3.42
C GLY A 63 4.64 2.44 -2.19
N MET A 64 5.94 2.15 -2.18
CA MET A 64 6.87 2.77 -1.25
C MET A 64 7.24 4.19 -1.69
N PHE A 65 7.12 4.49 -2.98
CA PHE A 65 7.42 5.80 -3.56
C PHE A 65 6.32 6.18 -4.54
N GLU A 66 5.86 7.42 -4.39
CA GLU A 66 4.97 8.08 -5.34
C GLU A 66 5.75 8.97 -6.31
N TRP A 67 5.04 9.64 -7.22
CA TRP A 67 5.59 10.53 -8.25
C TRP A 67 6.35 11.78 -7.74
N GLY A 68 6.56 11.91 -6.42
CA GLY A 68 7.24 13.05 -5.79
C GLY A 68 8.76 13.12 -5.99
N GLY A 69 9.38 12.05 -6.52
CA GLY A 69 10.81 12.01 -6.84
C GLY A 69 11.74 11.93 -5.63
N ILE A 70 13.04 12.14 -5.87
CA ILE A 70 14.10 12.15 -4.85
C ILE A 70 14.97 13.40 -5.02
N SER A 71 15.63 13.83 -3.94
CA SER A 71 16.67 14.86 -4.01
C SER A 71 18.06 14.23 -3.87
N VAL A 72 19.05 14.72 -4.63
CA VAL A 72 20.42 14.18 -4.60
C VAL A 72 21.41 15.28 -4.26
N ASP A 73 22.25 15.06 -3.25
CA ASP A 73 23.44 15.86 -2.96
C ASP A 73 24.66 15.19 -3.61
N PRO A 74 25.17 15.72 -4.75
CA PRO A 74 26.30 15.12 -5.45
C PRO A 74 27.65 15.32 -4.74
N ASN A 75 27.77 16.28 -3.81
CA ASN A 75 29.03 16.50 -3.09
C ASN A 75 29.21 15.49 -1.96
N ARG A 76 28.10 15.11 -1.31
CA ARG A 76 28.08 14.10 -0.24
C ARG A 76 27.74 12.71 -0.76
N GLU A 77 27.30 12.60 -2.01
CA GLU A 77 26.81 11.36 -2.63
C GLU A 77 25.67 10.73 -1.81
N VAL A 78 24.71 11.57 -1.41
CA VAL A 78 23.53 11.16 -0.63
C VAL A 78 22.27 11.46 -1.42
N ALA A 79 21.37 10.48 -1.51
CA ALA A 79 20.01 10.68 -1.97
C ALA A 79 19.03 10.74 -0.79
N ILE A 80 18.11 11.70 -0.83
CA ILE A 80 17.04 11.87 0.14
C ILE A 80 15.73 11.49 -0.55
N ALA A 81 15.03 10.52 0.06
CA ALA A 81 13.78 9.99 -0.45
C ALA A 81 12.69 10.03 0.63
N ASN A 82 11.43 9.97 0.22
CA ASN A 82 10.26 10.08 1.09
C ASN A 82 9.39 8.80 1.06
N PRO A 83 9.89 7.66 1.55
CA PRO A 83 9.16 6.42 1.44
C PRO A 83 7.84 6.43 2.25
N MET A 84 6.83 5.73 1.73
CA MET A 84 5.49 5.60 2.33
C MET A 84 5.15 4.14 2.63
N ALA A 85 4.63 3.88 3.83
CA ALA A 85 4.26 2.54 4.27
C ALA A 85 2.84 2.52 4.85
N LEU A 86 1.87 2.97 4.06
CA LEU A 86 0.45 2.91 4.38
C LEU A 86 -0.19 1.69 3.69
N PRO A 87 -0.82 0.75 4.42
CA PRO A 87 -1.51 -0.37 3.80
C PRO A 87 -2.81 0.05 3.14
N PHE A 88 -3.17 -0.66 2.07
CA PHE A 88 -4.44 -0.48 1.36
C PHE A 88 -5.24 -1.77 1.37
N VAL A 89 -6.54 -1.64 1.22
CA VAL A 89 -7.45 -2.76 0.96
C VAL A 89 -7.80 -2.76 -0.51
N SER A 90 -7.50 -3.87 -1.18
CA SER A 90 -7.86 -4.14 -2.56
C SER A 90 -8.94 -5.23 -2.59
N LYS A 91 -10.14 -4.88 -3.04
CA LYS A 91 -11.26 -5.82 -3.11
C LYS A 91 -11.85 -5.88 -4.51
N LEU A 92 -11.96 -7.10 -5.05
CA LEU A 92 -12.62 -7.35 -6.33
C LEU A 92 -14.12 -7.09 -6.19
N ILE A 93 -14.65 -6.30 -7.10
CA ILE A 93 -16.09 -5.99 -7.19
C ILE A 93 -16.62 -6.62 -8.49
N PRO A 94 -17.56 -7.56 -8.41
CA PRO A 94 -18.24 -8.10 -9.60
C PRO A 94 -18.93 -7.00 -10.43
N ARG A 95 -19.30 -7.33 -11.67
CA ARG A 95 -20.04 -6.39 -12.52
C ARG A 95 -21.43 -6.07 -11.97
N GLY A 96 -21.86 -4.83 -12.17
CA GLY A 96 -23.17 -4.35 -11.71
C GLY A 96 -23.39 -2.87 -12.00
N PRO A 97 -24.46 -2.27 -11.46
CA PRO A 97 -24.84 -0.88 -11.74
C PRO A 97 -23.75 0.17 -11.46
N GLY A 98 -22.83 -0.09 -10.53
CA GLY A 98 -21.69 0.78 -10.20
C GLY A 98 -20.34 0.36 -10.79
N ASN A 99 -20.31 -0.72 -11.58
CA ASN A 99 -19.10 -1.27 -12.20
C ASN A 99 -19.48 -1.97 -13.52
N PRO A 100 -19.84 -1.23 -14.57
CA PRO A 100 -20.28 -1.80 -15.84
C PRO A 100 -19.13 -2.49 -16.59
N MET A 101 -19.46 -3.42 -17.48
CA MET A 101 -18.48 -4.16 -18.29
C MET A 101 -17.76 -3.26 -19.29
N GLU A 102 -18.51 -2.35 -19.91
CA GLU A 102 -18.03 -1.41 -20.91
C GLU A 102 -17.91 -0.01 -20.31
N GLN A 103 -16.96 0.76 -20.84
CA GLN A 103 -16.75 2.14 -20.41
C GLN A 103 -17.94 3.02 -20.87
N PRO A 104 -18.65 3.68 -19.94
CA PRO A 104 -19.63 4.69 -20.31
C PRO A 104 -19.00 5.79 -21.16
N LYS A 105 -19.74 6.34 -22.14
CA LYS A 105 -19.21 7.36 -23.06
C LYS A 105 -18.80 8.66 -22.35
N ASP A 106 -19.41 8.94 -21.21
CA ASP A 106 -19.17 10.08 -20.33
C ASP A 106 -18.26 9.73 -19.14
N ALA A 107 -17.71 8.52 -19.10
CA ALA A 107 -16.83 8.09 -18.03
C ALA A 107 -15.58 8.97 -17.99
N LYS A 108 -15.36 9.60 -16.84
CA LYS A 108 -14.10 10.27 -16.52
C LYS A 108 -13.07 9.20 -16.12
N GLY A 109 -11.81 9.43 -16.48
CA GLY A 109 -10.72 8.59 -15.98
C GLY A 109 -10.72 8.59 -14.45
N THR A 110 -10.54 7.41 -13.86
CA THR A 110 -10.29 7.25 -12.43
C THR A 110 -8.79 7.04 -12.27
N GLY A 111 -8.14 7.96 -11.56
CA GLY A 111 -6.71 7.89 -11.24
C GLY A 111 -6.48 8.13 -9.75
N THR A 112 -7.46 7.71 -8.94
CA THR A 112 -7.45 7.88 -7.49
C THR A 112 -7.22 6.52 -6.85
N GLU A 113 -6.52 6.49 -5.72
CA GLU A 113 -6.33 5.28 -4.92
C GLU A 113 -7.49 5.06 -3.94
N SER A 114 -8.64 5.67 -4.23
CA SER A 114 -9.88 5.60 -3.46
C SER A 114 -11.04 5.23 -4.37
N GLY A 115 -11.93 4.37 -3.89
CA GLY A 115 -13.15 3.97 -4.59
C GLY A 115 -12.95 2.89 -5.66
N ILE A 116 -13.95 2.71 -6.51
CA ILE A 116 -13.96 1.69 -7.58
C ILE A 116 -13.06 2.17 -8.73
N GLN A 117 -12.07 1.36 -9.05
CA GLN A 117 -11.27 1.40 -10.26
C GLN A 117 -11.86 0.39 -11.26
N PRO A 118 -12.65 0.85 -12.25
CA PRO A 118 -13.27 -0.04 -13.22
C PRO A 118 -12.20 -0.61 -14.16
N GLN A 119 -12.14 -1.93 -14.27
CA GLN A 119 -11.25 -2.61 -15.20
C GLN A 119 -12.09 -3.13 -16.38
N TYR A 120 -12.53 -2.25 -17.30
CA TYR A 120 -13.44 -2.62 -18.38
C TYR A 120 -12.97 -3.86 -19.18
N GLY A 121 -13.91 -4.68 -19.64
CA GLY A 121 -13.63 -5.90 -20.42
C GLY A 121 -13.27 -7.16 -19.61
N VAL A 122 -13.08 -7.08 -18.29
CA VAL A 122 -12.92 -8.27 -17.42
C VAL A 122 -14.11 -8.46 -16.46
N PRO A 123 -14.27 -9.59 -15.75
CA PRO A 123 -15.45 -9.80 -14.89
C PRO A 123 -15.50 -8.96 -13.60
N TYR A 124 -14.44 -8.20 -13.30
CA TYR A 124 -14.31 -7.47 -12.03
C TYR A 124 -13.85 -6.03 -12.26
N GLY A 125 -14.13 -5.18 -11.28
CA GLY A 125 -13.36 -3.97 -10.99
C GLY A 125 -12.64 -4.15 -9.66
N VAL A 126 -11.84 -3.17 -9.26
CA VAL A 126 -11.11 -3.21 -7.99
C VAL A 126 -11.49 -1.99 -7.17
N THR A 127 -11.90 -2.17 -5.92
CA THR A 127 -11.92 -1.05 -4.97
C THR A 127 -10.59 -0.94 -4.27
N LEU A 128 -10.06 0.28 -4.22
CA LEU A 128 -8.87 0.63 -3.45
C LEU A 128 -9.30 1.61 -2.36
N ASN A 129 -8.89 1.36 -1.14
CA ASN A 129 -9.02 2.33 -0.04
C ASN A 129 -7.84 2.16 0.92
N PRO A 130 -7.36 3.23 1.57
CA PRO A 130 -6.42 3.07 2.67
C PRO A 130 -7.03 2.18 3.76
N PHE A 131 -6.19 1.41 4.46
CA PHE A 131 -6.65 0.54 5.54
C PHE A 131 -6.94 1.36 6.80
N LEU A 132 -8.17 1.85 6.88
CA LEU A 132 -8.65 2.71 7.95
C LEU A 132 -9.70 2.01 8.80
N SER A 133 -9.81 2.42 10.06
CA SER A 133 -10.88 2.05 10.95
C SER A 133 -12.20 2.72 10.54
N PRO A 134 -13.35 2.31 11.10
CA PRO A 134 -14.63 2.98 10.86
C PRO A 134 -14.65 4.48 11.18
N PHE A 135 -13.68 4.96 11.97
CA PHE A 135 -13.51 6.38 12.32
C PHE A 135 -12.54 7.13 11.39
N GLY A 136 -12.02 6.47 10.35
CA GLY A 136 -11.13 7.08 9.36
C GLY A 136 -9.66 7.17 9.80
N LEU A 137 -9.28 6.48 10.89
CA LEU A 137 -7.89 6.44 11.36
C LEU A 137 -7.13 5.25 10.77
N PRO A 138 -5.82 5.37 10.44
CA PRO A 138 -5.07 4.23 9.93
C PRO A 138 -5.00 3.08 10.92
N CYS A 139 -5.33 1.88 10.43
CA CYS A 139 -5.31 0.67 11.25
C CYS A 139 -3.92 0.08 11.47
N LYS A 140 -2.89 0.56 10.76
CA LYS A 140 -1.49 0.19 10.99
C LYS A 140 -0.84 1.19 11.95
N GLN A 141 -0.02 0.70 12.88
CA GLN A 141 0.79 1.56 13.74
C GLN A 141 1.65 2.58 12.95
N PRO A 142 1.80 3.82 13.45
CA PRO A 142 2.74 4.80 12.89
C PRO A 142 4.20 4.29 12.84
N ALA A 143 5.07 4.84 12.00
CA ALA A 143 4.82 5.91 11.02
C ALA A 143 4.23 5.37 9.70
N TRP A 144 3.58 6.26 8.95
CA TRP A 144 2.98 5.96 7.63
C TRP A 144 3.77 6.57 6.46
N GLY A 145 4.66 7.51 6.75
CA GLY A 145 5.64 8.08 5.84
C GLY A 145 6.95 8.36 6.59
N TYR A 146 8.05 8.35 5.84
CA TYR A 146 9.38 8.58 6.37
C TYR A 146 10.15 9.52 5.44
N ILE A 147 11.18 10.15 5.98
CA ILE A 147 12.30 10.68 5.19
C ILE A 147 13.47 9.74 5.42
N SER A 148 14.09 9.27 4.34
CA SER A 148 15.26 8.38 4.41
C SER A 148 16.41 8.97 3.60
N ALA A 149 17.62 8.85 4.13
CA ALA A 149 18.86 9.18 3.42
C ALA A 149 19.57 7.90 3.00
N LEU A 150 19.98 7.85 1.74
CA LEU A 150 20.67 6.75 1.07
C LEU A 150 22.08 7.20 0.71
N ASP A 151 23.10 6.45 1.13
CA ASP A 151 24.46 6.63 0.63
C ASP A 151 24.57 5.97 -0.75
N LEU A 152 24.93 6.76 -1.77
CA LEU A 152 25.00 6.32 -3.16
C LEU A 152 26.25 5.50 -3.47
N LYS A 153 27.26 5.50 -2.60
CA LYS A 153 28.46 4.66 -2.76
C LYS A 153 28.21 3.24 -2.29
N THR A 154 27.50 3.11 -1.16
CA THR A 154 27.27 1.80 -0.52
C THR A 154 25.91 1.20 -0.85
N ASN A 155 24.99 2.00 -1.39
CA ASN A 155 23.57 1.64 -1.58
C ASN A 155 22.88 1.28 -0.25
N GLU A 156 23.25 1.94 0.84
CA GLU A 156 22.68 1.70 2.16
C GLU A 156 21.86 2.88 2.68
N VAL A 157 20.73 2.59 3.33
CA VAL A 157 19.95 3.59 4.05
C VAL A 157 20.70 3.97 5.34
N VAL A 158 21.34 5.13 5.34
CA VAL A 158 22.16 5.62 6.46
C VAL A 158 21.36 6.35 7.52
N TRP A 159 20.15 6.82 7.19
CA TRP A 159 19.26 7.49 8.13
C TRP A 159 17.80 7.33 7.73
N THR A 160 16.90 7.26 8.72
CA THR A 160 15.45 7.30 8.52
C THR A 160 14.79 8.02 9.69
N GLY A 161 13.95 9.01 9.38
CA GLY A 161 13.12 9.73 10.35
C GLY A 161 11.64 9.62 9.98
N GLY A 162 10.78 9.42 10.99
CA GLY A 162 9.33 9.43 10.78
C GLY A 162 8.82 10.85 10.52
N LEU A 163 7.80 10.95 9.66
CA LEU A 163 6.97 12.15 9.48
C LEU A 163 5.74 12.10 10.41
#